data_AF-A0ABD2PLI5-F1
#
_entry.id   AF-A0ABD2PLI5-F1
#
_cell.length_a   1.000
_cell.length_b   1.000
_cell.length_c   1.000
_cell.angle_alpha   90.00
_cell.angle_beta   90.00
_cell.angle_gamma   90.00
#
_symmetry.space_group_name_H-M   'P 1'
#
loop_
_entity.id
_entity.type
_entity.pdbx_description
1 polymer ?
#
loop_
_entity_poly.entity_id
_entity_poly.type
_entity_poly.pdbx_seq_one_letter_code
_entity_poly.pdbx_strand_id
1 'polypeptide(L)'
;LGDDYTYLKYSDALLAFTLQYDYGKQVREESLIQCQREQLPEISARKSCVFDLEWANRCNVFRSFGYMDGCPCVALKLNPVYGWLPDVYEGKLGPEVRCDGKHDVDRQLLAHTSIKYYDARDQPDKYFGVFPHYYFPYLAQENYNNPLVFVEFCMPPRYTL
;
A
#
# COMPACT_ATOMS: atom_id res chain seq x y z
N LEU A 1 19.21 -12.28 -21.60
CA LEU A 1 19.47 -12.55 -20.17
C LEU A 1 19.69 -11.18 -19.54
N GLY A 2 18.71 -10.70 -18.76
CA GLY A 2 18.78 -9.35 -18.18
C GLY A 2 19.75 -9.33 -17.01
N ASP A 3 20.49 -8.23 -16.84
CA ASP A 3 21.36 -8.06 -15.67
C ASP A 3 20.53 -8.11 -14.38
N ASP A 4 20.85 -9.08 -13.53
CA ASP A 4 20.17 -9.45 -12.27
C ASP A 4 20.08 -8.33 -11.23
N TYR A 5 20.65 -7.15 -11.52
CA TYR A 5 20.82 -6.05 -10.57
C TYR A 5 20.19 -4.73 -11.00
N THR A 6 19.60 -4.65 -12.20
CA THR A 6 19.05 -3.37 -12.71
C THR A 6 17.88 -2.82 -11.89
N TYR A 7 17.15 -3.71 -11.19
CA TYR A 7 16.04 -3.32 -10.34
C TYR A 7 16.44 -2.97 -8.90
N LEU A 8 17.70 -3.19 -8.50
CA LEU A 8 18.13 -2.99 -7.11
C LEU A 8 17.81 -1.60 -6.60
N LYS A 9 18.02 -0.57 -7.43
CA LYS A 9 17.68 0.81 -7.08
C LYS A 9 16.20 1.01 -6.69
N TYR A 10 15.29 0.21 -7.25
CA TYR A 10 13.86 0.28 -6.95
C TYR A 10 13.52 -0.54 -5.70
N SER A 11 14.08 -1.74 -5.56
CA SER A 11 13.88 -2.56 -4.36
C SER A 11 14.50 -1.92 -3.12
N ASP A 12 15.67 -1.29 -3.25
CA ASP A 12 16.34 -0.57 -2.15
C ASP A 12 15.56 0.68 -1.75
N ALA A 13 14.98 1.40 -2.72
CA ALA A 13 14.09 2.52 -2.44
C ALA A 13 12.83 2.08 -1.68
N LEU A 14 12.22 0.95 -2.07
CA LEU A 14 11.08 0.36 -1.35
C LEU A 14 11.48 -0.12 0.05
N LEU A 15 12.65 -0.75 0.19
CA LEU A 15 13.17 -1.15 1.49
C LEU A 15 13.32 0.07 2.39
N ALA A 16 14.05 1.10 1.95
CA ALA A 16 14.25 2.33 2.70
C ALA A 16 12.92 3.02 3.07
N PHE A 17 11.97 3.07 2.14
CA PHE A 17 10.64 3.63 2.36
C PHE A 17 9.84 2.86 3.42
N THR A 18 9.96 1.53 3.44
CA THR A 18 9.23 0.67 4.38
C THR A 18 9.85 0.58 5.77
N LEU A 19 11.08 1.07 5.99
CA LEU A 19 11.75 0.99 7.30
C LEU A 19 10.99 1.66 8.45
N GLN A 20 10.24 2.74 8.17
CA GLN A 20 9.40 3.41 9.18
C GLN A 20 8.16 2.59 9.58
N TYR A 21 7.85 1.55 8.80
CA TYR A 21 6.72 0.65 9.00
C TYR A 21 7.09 -0.63 9.76
N ASP A 22 8.29 -0.69 10.34
CA ASP A 22 8.72 -1.77 11.21
C ASP A 22 7.81 -1.85 12.45
N TYR A 23 6.89 -2.80 12.44
CA TYR A 23 5.86 -2.99 13.45
C TYR A 23 6.45 -3.08 14.87
N GLY A 24 7.58 -3.77 15.02
CA GLY A 24 8.25 -3.92 16.32
C GLY A 24 8.74 -2.60 16.89
N LYS A 25 9.10 -1.62 16.05
CA LYS A 25 9.42 -0.25 16.47
C LYS A 25 8.16 0.54 16.77
N GLN A 26 7.13 0.40 15.95
CA GLN A 26 5.89 1.15 16.10
C GLN A 26 5.15 0.85 17.41
N VAL A 27 5.01 -0.42 17.79
CA VAL A 27 4.26 -0.80 18.99
C VAL A 27 4.90 -0.37 20.31
N ARG A 28 6.16 0.10 20.27
CA ARG A 28 6.84 0.68 21.44
C ARG A 28 6.59 2.18 21.59
N GLU A 29 5.97 2.80 20.59
CA GLU A 29 5.73 4.23 20.57
C GLU A 29 4.38 4.56 21.22
N GLU A 30 4.38 5.39 22.26
CA GLU A 30 3.17 5.70 23.03
C GLU A 30 2.09 6.42 22.20
N SER A 31 2.52 7.14 21.16
CA SER A 31 1.64 7.85 20.24
C SER A 31 1.03 6.94 19.16
N LEU A 32 1.39 5.65 19.12
CA LEU A 32 0.87 4.68 18.14
C LEU A 32 -0.07 3.67 18.80
N ILE A 33 -1.25 3.49 18.20
CA ILE A 33 -2.29 2.58 18.69
C ILE A 33 -2.74 1.58 17.63
N GLN A 34 -3.27 0.45 18.10
CA GLN A 34 -3.95 -0.54 17.25
C GLN A 34 -5.35 -0.03 16.91
N CYS A 35 -5.53 0.40 15.67
CA CYS A 35 -6.84 0.82 15.18
C CYS A 35 -7.65 -0.38 14.68
N GLN A 36 -8.95 -0.38 14.97
CA GLN A 36 -9.88 -1.42 14.54
C GLN A 36 -10.94 -0.82 13.61
N ARG A 37 -11.55 -1.68 12.78
CA ARG A 37 -12.53 -1.26 11.77
C ARG A 37 -13.79 -0.66 12.39
N GLU A 38 -14.26 -1.21 13.50
CA GLU A 38 -15.52 -0.84 14.15
C GLU A 38 -15.36 0.33 15.12
N GLN A 39 -14.13 0.71 15.44
CA GLN A 39 -13.80 1.82 16.31
C GLN A 39 -13.20 2.94 15.47
N LEU A 40 -13.99 3.98 15.23
CA LEU A 40 -13.39 5.26 14.85
C LEU A 40 -12.41 5.63 15.96
N PRO A 41 -11.10 5.76 15.67
CA PRO A 41 -10.16 6.12 16.70
C PRO A 41 -10.62 7.43 17.33
N GLU A 42 -10.49 7.55 18.65
CA GLU A 42 -10.74 8.82 19.33
C GLU A 42 -9.97 9.90 18.56
N ILE A 43 -10.72 10.79 17.89
CA ILE A 43 -10.19 11.79 16.99
C ILE A 43 -9.35 12.75 17.85
N SER A 44 -8.07 12.44 17.97
CA SER A 44 -7.12 13.23 18.76
C SER A 44 -5.84 13.41 17.96
N ALA A 45 -5.27 14.62 18.03
CA ALA A 45 -3.99 14.94 17.42
C ALA A 45 -2.78 14.24 18.10
N ARG A 46 -3.01 13.35 19.08
CA ARG A 46 -1.93 12.72 19.86
C ARG A 46 -1.70 11.25 19.55
N LYS A 47 -2.63 10.59 18.85
CA LYS A 47 -2.56 9.14 18.59
C LYS A 47 -2.75 8.85 17.11
N SER A 48 -1.89 8.00 16.55
CA SER A 48 -1.96 7.52 15.18
C SER A 48 -2.07 6.00 15.13
N CYS A 49 -2.60 5.46 14.03
CA CYS A 49 -2.68 4.02 13.85
C CYS A 49 -1.31 3.44 13.51
N VAL A 50 -0.98 2.29 14.11
CA VAL A 50 0.08 1.42 13.59
C VAL A 50 -0.30 0.91 12.20
N PHE A 51 0.69 0.67 11.36
CA PHE A 51 0.52 0.03 10.07
C PHE A 51 1.32 -1.26 10.03
N ASP A 52 0.69 -2.32 9.57
CA ASP A 52 1.28 -3.65 9.54
C ASP A 52 1.78 -3.98 8.13
N LEU A 53 3.10 -4.15 8.00
CA LEU A 53 3.75 -4.53 6.74
C LEU A 53 3.37 -5.92 6.25
N GLU A 54 2.84 -6.79 7.11
CA GLU A 54 2.34 -8.10 6.67
C GLU A 54 1.17 -7.95 5.68
N TRP A 55 0.46 -6.82 5.71
CA TRP A 55 -0.57 -6.49 4.71
C TRP A 55 -0.04 -6.40 3.28
N ALA A 56 1.27 -6.18 3.10
CA ALA A 56 1.93 -6.20 1.80
C ALA A 56 2.05 -7.62 1.21
N ASN A 57 1.89 -8.65 2.06
CA ASN A 57 1.88 -10.07 1.69
C ASN A 57 3.09 -10.43 0.80
N ARG A 58 2.83 -10.66 -0.49
CA ARG A 58 3.82 -11.05 -1.51
C ARG A 58 4.82 -9.94 -1.84
N CYS A 59 4.51 -8.69 -1.52
CA CYS A 59 5.36 -7.53 -1.73
C CYS A 59 6.27 -7.27 -0.52
N ASN A 60 7.20 -8.18 -0.26
CA ASN A 60 8.11 -8.12 0.88
C ASN A 60 9.59 -8.14 0.49
N VAL A 61 10.46 -7.82 1.45
CA VAL A 61 11.92 -7.74 1.26
C VAL A 61 12.53 -9.07 0.80
N PHE A 62 12.02 -10.21 1.26
CA PHE A 62 12.54 -11.54 0.90
C PHE A 62 12.35 -11.87 -0.58
N ARG A 63 11.35 -11.26 -1.24
CA ARG A 63 11.10 -11.38 -2.67
C ARG A 63 11.63 -10.19 -3.47
N SER A 64 12.45 -9.32 -2.86
CA SER A 64 12.85 -8.03 -3.43
C SER A 64 11.65 -7.24 -3.94
N PHE A 65 10.55 -7.23 -3.18
CA PHE A 65 9.27 -6.64 -3.58
C PHE A 65 8.74 -7.14 -4.94
N GLY A 66 8.94 -8.44 -5.21
CA GLY A 66 8.46 -9.13 -6.41
C GLY A 66 9.30 -8.90 -7.67
N TYR A 67 10.32 -8.03 -7.62
CA TYR A 67 11.18 -7.74 -8.78
C TYR A 67 11.98 -8.96 -9.24
N MET A 68 12.45 -9.80 -8.31
CA MET A 68 13.18 -11.05 -8.64
C MET A 68 12.32 -12.05 -9.41
N ASP A 69 11.00 -12.01 -9.21
CA ASP A 69 10.07 -12.97 -9.80
C ASP A 69 9.47 -12.46 -11.12
N GLY A 70 9.88 -11.28 -11.60
CA GLY A 70 9.25 -10.60 -12.73
C GLY A 70 7.80 -10.17 -12.43
N CYS A 71 7.47 -9.99 -11.15
CA CYS A 71 6.20 -9.50 -10.65
C CYS A 71 6.43 -8.25 -9.76
N PRO A 72 6.95 -7.13 -10.29
CA PRO A 72 7.31 -5.98 -9.48
C PRO A 72 6.12 -5.43 -8.71
N CYS A 73 6.37 -5.04 -7.46
CA CYS A 73 5.40 -4.35 -6.62
C CYS A 73 5.61 -2.83 -6.63
N VAL A 74 4.50 -2.10 -6.55
CA VAL A 74 4.46 -0.64 -6.34
C VAL A 74 3.69 -0.35 -5.07
N ALA A 75 4.24 0.49 -4.19
CA ALA A 75 3.55 0.98 -3.01
C ALA A 75 2.78 2.27 -3.34
N LEU A 76 1.47 2.25 -3.13
CA LEU A 76 0.61 3.42 -3.26
C LEU A 76 0.42 4.06 -1.89
N LYS A 77 0.61 5.38 -1.84
CA LYS A 77 0.46 6.22 -0.66
C LYS A 77 -0.38 7.45 -1.03
N LEU A 78 -1.38 7.76 -0.22
CA LEU A 78 -2.11 9.02 -0.32
C LEU A 78 -1.34 10.13 0.39
N ASN A 79 -1.30 11.31 -0.23
CA ASN A 79 -0.80 12.50 0.44
C ASN A 79 -1.75 12.88 1.58
N PRO A 80 -1.24 13.18 2.79
CA PRO A 80 -2.09 13.56 3.90
C PRO A 80 -2.66 14.97 3.66
N VAL A 81 -3.98 15.11 3.80
CA VAL A 81 -4.69 16.39 3.75
C VAL A 81 -5.33 16.63 5.11
N TYR A 82 -4.96 17.74 5.75
CA TYR A 82 -5.43 18.05 7.10
C TYR A 82 -6.95 18.15 7.15
N GLY A 83 -7.58 17.44 8.08
CA GLY A 83 -9.03 17.43 8.28
C GLY A 83 -9.83 16.73 7.19
N TRP A 84 -9.19 16.17 6.17
CA TRP A 84 -9.90 15.45 5.12
C TRP A 84 -10.39 14.09 5.62
N LEU A 85 -11.70 13.88 5.47
CA LEU A 85 -12.34 12.59 5.69
C LEU A 85 -12.77 12.04 4.32
N PRO A 86 -12.47 10.77 4.00
CA PRO A 86 -12.97 10.16 2.78
C PRO A 86 -14.49 10.01 2.84
N ASP A 87 -15.13 10.10 1.68
CA ASP A 87 -16.56 9.80 1.55
C ASP A 87 -16.81 8.29 1.72
N VAL A 88 -16.91 7.86 2.97
CA VAL A 88 -17.37 6.52 3.35
C VAL A 88 -18.90 6.51 3.36
N TYR A 89 -19.48 6.28 2.19
CA TYR A 89 -20.89 5.87 2.09
C TYR A 89 -21.12 4.54 2.81
N GLU A 90 -22.36 4.26 3.21
CA GLU A 90 -22.72 3.05 3.96
C GLU A 90 -22.11 1.77 3.33
N GLY A 91 -21.25 1.11 4.10
CA GLY A 91 -20.59 -0.14 3.71
C GLY A 91 -19.19 -0.03 3.13
N LYS A 92 -18.69 1.17 2.77
CA LYS A 92 -17.31 1.33 2.27
C LYS A 92 -16.28 1.31 3.39
N LEU A 93 -15.15 0.68 3.11
CA LEU A 93 -14.03 0.52 4.05
C LEU A 93 -13.02 1.67 4.05
N GLY A 94 -13.17 2.60 3.11
CA GLY A 94 -12.28 3.74 2.89
C GLY A 94 -12.07 3.98 1.39
N PRO A 95 -11.14 4.87 1.00
CA PRO A 95 -10.82 5.13 -0.39
C PRO A 95 -10.36 3.87 -1.13
N GLU A 96 -10.95 3.65 -2.30
CA GLU A 96 -10.66 2.52 -3.18
C GLU A 96 -9.70 2.96 -4.28
N VAL A 97 -8.74 2.11 -4.61
CA VAL A 97 -7.76 2.36 -5.68
C VAL A 97 -7.68 1.19 -6.66
N ARG A 98 -7.67 1.51 -7.94
CA ARG A 98 -7.52 0.55 -9.03
C ARG A 98 -6.55 1.11 -10.07
N CYS A 99 -5.59 0.28 -10.48
CA CYS A 99 -4.67 0.56 -11.56
C CYS A 99 -5.26 0.08 -12.89
N ASP A 100 -5.03 0.86 -13.95
CA ASP A 100 -5.50 0.57 -15.30
C ASP A 100 -4.53 1.18 -16.33
N GLY A 101 -4.62 0.75 -17.59
CA GLY A 101 -3.85 1.33 -18.69
C GLY A 101 -4.34 2.74 -19.04
N LYS A 102 -3.40 3.66 -19.26
CA LYS A 102 -3.72 5.07 -19.56
C LYS A 102 -4.41 5.21 -20.92
N HIS A 103 -3.89 4.56 -21.95
CA HIS A 103 -4.44 4.54 -23.29
C HIS A 103 -4.99 3.15 -23.66
N ASP A 104 -5.77 3.07 -24.73
CA ASP A 104 -6.36 1.80 -25.18
C ASP A 104 -5.28 0.74 -25.48
N VAL A 105 -4.13 1.17 -26.01
CA VAL A 105 -2.97 0.30 -26.27
C VAL A 105 -2.41 -0.25 -24.97
N ASP A 106 -2.21 0.57 -23.95
CA ASP A 106 -1.72 0.15 -22.64
C ASP A 106 -2.68 -0.86 -21.99
N ARG A 107 -3.99 -0.62 -22.11
CA ARG A 107 -5.02 -1.53 -21.60
C ARG A 107 -4.96 -2.89 -22.30
N GLN A 108 -4.75 -2.91 -23.60
CA GLN A 108 -4.57 -4.17 -24.36
C GLN A 108 -3.28 -4.89 -23.95
N LEU A 109 -2.19 -4.15 -23.75
CA LEU A 109 -0.91 -4.71 -23.32
C LEU A 109 -0.97 -5.28 -21.89
N LEU A 110 -1.72 -4.64 -21.00
CA LEU A 110 -1.96 -5.10 -19.62
C LEU A 110 -3.04 -6.19 -19.52
N ALA A 111 -3.76 -6.52 -20.59
CA ALA A 111 -4.85 -7.49 -20.55
C ALA A 111 -4.41 -8.90 -20.09
N HIS A 112 -3.13 -9.24 -20.29
CA HIS A 112 -2.53 -10.49 -19.84
C HIS A 112 -1.70 -10.36 -18.54
N THR A 113 -1.62 -9.15 -17.98
CA THR A 113 -0.93 -8.87 -16.73
C THR A 113 -1.85 -9.12 -15.56
N SER A 114 -1.42 -9.95 -14.63
CA SER A 114 -2.15 -10.17 -13.37
C SER A 114 -1.82 -9.04 -12.41
N ILE A 115 -2.76 -8.09 -12.23
CA ILE A 115 -2.66 -7.00 -11.24
C ILE A 115 -3.31 -7.47 -9.93
N LYS A 116 -2.54 -7.53 -8.84
CA LYS A 116 -3.02 -7.94 -7.51
C LYS A 116 -2.84 -6.82 -6.50
N TYR A 117 -3.81 -6.68 -5.59
CA TYR A 117 -3.80 -5.66 -4.53
C TYR A 117 -3.61 -6.28 -3.16
N TYR A 118 -2.75 -5.67 -2.36
CA TYR A 118 -2.43 -6.05 -0.99
C TYR A 118 -2.68 -4.85 -0.07
N ASP A 119 -3.54 -5.07 0.92
CA ASP A 119 -4.04 -4.09 1.88
C ASP A 119 -4.52 -4.82 3.14
N ALA A 120 -5.03 -4.08 4.13
CA ALA A 120 -5.45 -4.61 5.43
C ALA A 120 -6.57 -5.67 5.39
N ARG A 121 -7.25 -5.88 4.25
CA ARG A 121 -8.30 -6.88 4.13
C ARG A 121 -7.68 -8.26 3.92
N ASP A 122 -8.12 -9.25 4.70
CA ASP A 122 -7.74 -10.64 4.47
C ASP A 122 -8.69 -11.30 3.46
N GLN A 123 -8.50 -10.99 2.16
CA GLN A 123 -9.30 -11.52 1.07
C GLN A 123 -8.42 -11.87 -0.14
N PRO A 124 -8.59 -13.04 -0.77
CA PRO A 124 -7.91 -13.34 -2.03
C PRO A 124 -8.51 -12.53 -3.19
N ASP A 125 -7.73 -12.37 -4.27
CA ASP A 125 -8.17 -11.89 -5.58
C ASP A 125 -9.00 -10.59 -5.58
N LYS A 126 -8.52 -9.61 -4.83
CA LYS A 126 -9.14 -8.28 -4.74
C LYS A 126 -9.11 -7.56 -6.08
N TYR A 127 -10.24 -7.00 -6.50
CA TYR A 127 -10.34 -6.19 -7.74
C TYR A 127 -9.76 -4.77 -7.61
N PHE A 128 -9.66 -4.26 -6.38
CA PHE A 128 -9.14 -2.94 -6.03
C PHE A 128 -8.45 -3.02 -4.67
N GLY A 129 -7.59 -2.05 -4.35
CA GLY A 129 -7.04 -1.85 -3.01
C GLY A 129 -7.85 -0.85 -2.19
N VAL A 130 -7.75 -0.91 -0.87
CA VAL A 130 -8.44 0.01 0.05
C VAL A 130 -7.46 0.61 1.03
N PHE A 131 -7.50 1.95 1.15
CA PHE A 131 -6.90 2.65 2.28
C PHE A 131 -7.92 2.63 3.43
N PRO A 132 -7.61 2.03 4.59
CA PRO A 132 -8.61 1.91 5.65
C PRO A 132 -9.04 3.28 6.19
N HIS A 133 -10.35 3.51 6.27
CA HIS A 133 -10.92 4.81 6.64
C HIS A 133 -10.49 5.29 8.03
N TYR A 134 -10.18 4.39 8.96
CA TYR A 134 -9.75 4.72 10.33
C TYR A 134 -8.35 5.37 10.41
N TYR A 135 -7.60 5.45 9.30
CA TYR A 135 -6.41 6.31 9.23
C TYR A 135 -6.73 7.79 8.99
N PHE A 136 -8.00 8.12 8.74
CA PHE A 136 -8.45 9.47 8.43
C PHE A 136 -9.42 9.97 9.52
N PRO A 137 -9.45 11.29 9.81
CA PRO A 137 -8.69 12.34 9.14
C PRO A 137 -7.24 12.45 9.63
N TYR A 138 -6.39 13.04 8.78
CA TYR A 138 -5.07 13.51 9.21
C TYR A 138 -5.24 14.81 10.00
N LEU A 139 -4.75 14.85 11.23
CA LEU A 139 -4.84 15.98 12.17
C LEU A 139 -3.46 16.42 12.66
N ALA A 140 -2.40 16.11 11.89
CA ALA A 140 -1.01 16.27 12.32
C ALA A 140 -0.68 15.46 13.57
N GLN A 141 -1.22 14.23 13.64
CA GLN A 141 -0.95 13.33 14.74
C GLN A 141 0.54 12.97 14.84
N GLU A 142 1.02 12.83 16.07
CA GLU A 142 2.39 12.40 16.34
C GLU A 142 2.65 11.00 15.78
N ASN A 143 3.80 10.83 15.10
CA ASN A 143 4.21 9.62 14.42
C ASN A 143 3.18 9.07 13.41
N TYR A 144 2.36 9.94 12.81
CA TYR A 144 1.38 9.54 11.81
C TYR A 144 2.04 8.80 10.63
N ASN A 145 1.66 7.55 10.45
CA ASN A 145 2.05 6.72 9.32
C ASN A 145 0.90 6.60 8.33
N ASN A 146 1.12 7.01 7.08
CA ASN A 146 0.12 6.85 6.04
C ASN A 146 -0.16 5.37 5.78
N PRO A 147 -1.42 4.97 5.58
CA PRO A 147 -1.73 3.63 5.12
C PRO A 147 -1.17 3.43 3.70
N LEU A 148 -0.69 2.22 3.43
CA LEU A 148 -0.19 1.81 2.12
C LEU A 148 -1.11 0.77 1.49
N VAL A 149 -1.16 0.78 0.16
CA VAL A 149 -1.68 -0.32 -0.66
C VAL A 149 -0.55 -0.77 -1.57
N PHE A 150 -0.20 -2.05 -1.56
CA PHE A 150 0.79 -2.61 -2.49
C PHE A 150 0.09 -3.21 -3.70
N VAL A 151 0.62 -2.95 -4.89
CA VAL A 151 0.11 -3.48 -6.15
C VAL A 151 1.20 -4.31 -6.82
N GLU A 152 0.96 -5.61 -7.01
CA GLU A 152 1.85 -6.54 -7.72
C GLU A 152 1.41 -6.65 -9.17
N PHE A 153 2.30 -6.33 -10.11
CA PHE A 153 2.08 -6.50 -11.54
C PHE A 153 2.80 -7.76 -12.01
N CYS A 154 2.09 -8.88 -12.13
CA CYS A 154 2.68 -10.14 -12.57
C CYS A 154 2.60 -10.33 -14.09
N MET A 155 3.74 -10.69 -14.69
CA MET A 155 3.92 -10.82 -16.14
C MET A 155 3.51 -9.54 -16.89
N PRO A 156 4.10 -8.38 -16.54
CA PRO A 156 3.93 -7.18 -17.35
C PRO A 156 4.56 -7.40 -18.74
N PRO A 157 4.00 -6.76 -19.79
CA PRO A 157 4.57 -6.83 -21.13
C PRO A 157 6.01 -6.29 -21.11
N ARG A 158 6.92 -7.00 -21.78
CA ARG A 158 8.35 -6.67 -21.79
C ARG A 158 8.72 -5.90 -23.06
N TYR A 159 9.77 -5.08 -22.97
CA TYR A 159 10.30 -4.30 -24.10
C TYR A 159 9.28 -3.32 -24.72
N THR A 160 8.37 -2.83 -23.89
CA THR A 160 7.36 -1.83 -24.22
C THR A 160 7.28 -0.79 -23.09
N LEU A 161 6.86 0.43 -23.41
CA LEU A 161 6.71 1.54 -22.46
C LEU A 161 5.22 1.85 -22.26
#